data_AF-A0A7R9VFN8-F1
#
_entry.id   AF-A0A7R9VFN8-F1
#
_cell.length_a   1.000
_cell.length_b   1.000
_cell.length_c   1.000
_cell.angle_alpha   90.00
_cell.angle_beta   90.00
_cell.angle_gamma   90.00
#
_symmetry.space_group_name_H-M   'P 1'
#
loop_
_entity.id
_entity.type
_entity.pdbx_description
1 polymer ?
#
loop_
_entity_poly.entity_id
_entity_poly.type
_entity_poly.pdbx_seq_one_letter_code
_entity_poly.pdbx_strand_id
1 'polypeptide(L)'
;DNDADGAATAAAEVVVQFHFKSPEEIDFHGLRALLGSYHDGEQFDVSGLVNAIIEQDDVGTVVKADDSDDPIAVFTALNTHAHAKSEWMKQTATWLAAQCKDGPVRKQLSEALSAPSTGLLLNERLINCPPKLAPPLVRML
;
A
#
# COMPACT_ATOMS: atom_id res chain seq x y z
N ASP A 1 12.78 47.94 -38.68
CA ASP A 1 11.51 47.23 -38.88
C ASP A 1 11.60 45.82 -38.37
N ASN A 2 10.71 45.57 -37.41
CA ASN A 2 10.26 44.32 -36.78
C ASN A 2 11.32 43.42 -36.14
N ASP A 3 11.50 43.53 -34.83
CA ASP A 3 10.60 43.15 -33.72
C ASP A 3 10.72 41.67 -33.33
N ALA A 4 10.99 41.54 -32.04
CA ALA A 4 11.16 40.33 -31.29
C ALA A 4 9.88 39.49 -31.31
N ASP A 5 10.04 38.16 -31.39
CA ASP A 5 9.16 37.26 -30.65
C ASP A 5 9.92 35.99 -30.23
N GLY A 6 10.83 36.18 -29.29
CA GLY A 6 11.33 35.09 -28.46
C GLY A 6 10.28 34.81 -27.38
N ALA A 7 9.15 34.22 -27.77
CA ALA A 7 8.14 33.74 -26.83
C ALA A 7 8.72 32.55 -26.04
N ALA A 8 9.42 32.86 -24.95
CA ALA A 8 9.64 31.89 -23.89
C ALA A 8 8.25 31.48 -23.39
N THR A 9 7.81 30.28 -23.76
CA THR A 9 6.66 29.64 -23.15
C THR A 9 6.97 29.53 -21.66
N ALA A 10 6.37 30.40 -20.85
CA ALA A 10 6.39 30.27 -19.41
C ALA A 10 5.89 28.86 -19.10
N ALA A 11 6.78 27.98 -18.61
CA ALA A 11 6.39 26.65 -18.21
C ALA A 11 5.26 26.81 -17.19
N ALA A 12 4.06 26.35 -17.54
CA ALA A 12 2.94 26.40 -16.63
C ALA A 12 3.33 25.64 -15.35
N GLU A 13 3.29 26.32 -14.20
CA GLU A 13 3.53 25.67 -12.92
C GLU A 13 2.43 24.64 -12.69
N VAL A 14 2.79 23.36 -12.71
CA VAL A 14 1.88 22.27 -12.35
C VAL A 14 1.99 22.07 -10.84
N VAL A 15 0.96 22.49 -10.10
CA VAL A 15 0.84 22.23 -8.67
C VAL A 15 0.04 20.95 -8.48
N VAL A 16 0.68 19.93 -7.91
CA VAL A 16 0.02 18.66 -7.55
C VAL A 16 -0.18 18.63 -6.04
N GLN A 17 -1.41 18.36 -5.58
CA GLN A 17 -1.68 18.11 -4.17
C GLN A 17 -1.91 16.62 -3.92
N PHE A 18 -1.58 16.20 -2.71
CA PHE A 18 -1.75 14.83 -2.26
C PHE A 18 -2.70 14.78 -1.08
N HIS A 19 -3.69 13.90 -1.17
CA HIS A 19 -4.70 13.70 -0.15
C HIS A 19 -4.46 12.38 0.57
N PHE A 20 -4.65 12.42 1.88
CA PHE A 20 -4.56 11.27 2.77
C PHE A 20 -5.98 10.95 3.21
N LYS A 21 -6.46 9.76 2.86
CA LYS A 21 -7.85 9.33 3.11
C LYS A 21 -7.85 7.92 3.69
N SER A 22 -8.92 7.57 4.39
CA SER A 22 -9.21 6.16 4.70
C SER A 22 -9.44 5.39 3.40
N PRO A 23 -9.07 4.10 3.31
CA PRO A 23 -9.39 3.26 2.15
C PRO A 23 -10.93 3.15 1.95
N GLU A 24 -11.39 3.22 0.71
CA GLU A 24 -12.82 3.14 0.35
C GLU A 24 -13.05 2.14 -0.80
N GLU A 25 -14.29 1.75 -1.07
CA GLU A 25 -14.61 0.80 -2.16
C GLU A 25 -14.09 1.24 -3.54
N ILE A 26 -14.07 2.54 -3.81
CA ILE A 26 -13.55 3.12 -5.06
C ILE A 26 -12.06 2.79 -5.26
N ASP A 27 -11.32 2.52 -4.18
CA ASP A 27 -9.88 2.22 -4.20
C ASP A 27 -9.55 0.80 -4.62
N PHE A 28 -10.54 -0.09 -4.72
CA PHE A 28 -10.32 -1.51 -4.92
C PHE A 28 -9.39 -1.81 -6.12
N HIS A 29 -9.64 -1.17 -7.26
CA HIS A 29 -8.84 -1.42 -8.46
C HIS A 29 -7.42 -0.85 -8.36
N GLY A 30 -7.27 0.36 -7.86
CA GLY A 30 -5.95 0.99 -7.67
C GLY A 30 -5.11 0.26 -6.63
N LEU A 31 -5.69 -0.14 -5.49
CA LEU A 31 -5.02 -0.95 -4.47
C LEU A 31 -4.64 -2.34 -5.01
N ARG A 32 -5.51 -2.98 -5.79
CA ARG A 32 -5.19 -4.28 -6.41
C ARG A 32 -4.03 -4.16 -7.39
N ALA A 33 -3.95 -3.06 -8.14
CA ALA A 33 -2.82 -2.79 -9.03
C ALA A 33 -1.53 -2.53 -8.23
N LEU A 34 -1.61 -1.74 -7.17
CA LEU A 34 -0.48 -1.40 -6.29
C LEU A 34 0.08 -2.63 -5.55
N LEU A 35 -0.80 -3.48 -5.02
CA LEU A 35 -0.45 -4.65 -4.21
C LEU A 35 -0.28 -5.94 -5.01
N GLY A 36 -0.51 -5.91 -6.33
CA GLY A 36 -0.45 -7.10 -7.18
C GLY A 36 0.93 -7.78 -7.18
N SER A 37 2.00 -7.02 -6.95
CA SER A 37 3.38 -7.52 -6.87
C SER A 37 3.90 -7.67 -5.43
N TYR A 38 3.05 -7.56 -4.41
CA TYR A 38 3.46 -7.51 -3.00
C TYR A 38 4.23 -8.77 -2.54
N HIS A 39 3.98 -9.94 -3.14
CA HIS A 39 4.74 -11.18 -2.89
C HIS A 39 5.89 -11.36 -3.89
N ASP A 40 6.66 -10.30 -4.18
CA ASP A 40 7.71 -10.28 -5.21
C ASP A 40 7.22 -10.75 -6.61
N GLY A 41 5.97 -10.43 -6.94
CA GLY A 41 5.33 -10.80 -8.20
C GLY A 41 4.74 -12.21 -8.25
N GLU A 42 4.81 -12.99 -7.16
CA GLU A 42 4.10 -14.27 -7.07
C GLU A 42 2.58 -14.07 -7.02
N GLN A 43 1.82 -15.03 -7.58
CA GLN A 43 0.37 -14.97 -7.57
C GLN A 43 -0.18 -15.31 -6.18
N PHE A 44 -1.05 -14.45 -5.68
CA PHE A 44 -1.79 -14.66 -4.43
C PHE A 44 -3.18 -14.02 -4.52
N ASP A 45 -4.01 -14.25 -3.50
CA ASP A 45 -5.33 -13.64 -3.33
C ASP A 45 -5.23 -12.15 -2.96
N VAL A 46 -4.72 -11.34 -3.91
CA VAL A 46 -4.62 -9.89 -3.77
C VAL A 46 -6.00 -9.25 -3.60
N SER A 47 -7.04 -9.80 -4.24
CA SER A 47 -8.40 -9.27 -4.11
C SER A 47 -8.92 -9.42 -2.68
N GLY A 48 -8.68 -10.58 -2.04
CA GLY A 48 -9.02 -10.80 -0.64
C GLY A 48 -8.23 -9.88 0.30
N LEU A 49 -6.96 -9.61 0.01
CA LEU A 49 -6.17 -8.62 0.77
C LEU A 49 -6.76 -7.22 0.65
N VAL A 50 -7.09 -6.77 -0.57
CA VAL A 50 -7.63 -5.43 -0.81
C VAL A 50 -8.99 -5.25 -0.13
N ASN A 51 -9.87 -6.24 -0.22
CA ASN A 51 -11.14 -6.22 0.53
C ASN A 51 -10.89 -6.12 2.03
N ALA A 52 -9.95 -6.90 2.57
CA ALA A 52 -9.60 -6.83 3.98
C ALA A 52 -9.03 -5.46 4.40
N ILE A 53 -8.44 -4.68 3.48
CA ILE A 53 -7.98 -3.31 3.75
C ILE A 53 -9.15 -2.32 3.77
N ILE A 54 -10.07 -2.43 2.80
CA ILE A 54 -11.22 -1.53 2.63
C ILE A 54 -12.28 -1.77 3.71
N GLU A 55 -12.48 -3.02 4.12
CA GLU A 55 -13.48 -3.40 5.14
C GLU A 55 -13.08 -2.99 6.57
N GLN A 56 -11.91 -2.37 6.76
CA GLN A 56 -11.50 -1.89 8.08
C GLN A 56 -12.17 -0.54 8.38
N ASP A 57 -12.89 -0.47 9.50
CA ASP A 57 -13.44 0.79 9.99
C ASP A 57 -12.31 1.74 10.46
N ASP A 58 -12.03 2.79 9.68
CA ASP A 58 -11.07 3.86 9.97
C ASP A 58 -9.60 3.42 10.22
N VAL A 59 -9.20 2.23 9.76
CA VAL A 59 -7.80 1.77 9.85
C VAL A 59 -7.11 1.83 8.49
N GLY A 60 -5.98 2.54 8.47
CA GLY A 60 -5.12 2.67 7.31
C GLY A 60 -5.34 3.97 6.56
N THR A 61 -4.42 4.25 5.65
CA THR A 61 -4.41 5.49 4.88
C THR A 61 -3.95 5.21 3.47
N VAL A 62 -4.71 5.70 2.50
CA VAL A 62 -4.33 5.79 1.10
C VAL A 62 -3.88 7.21 0.76
N VAL A 63 -2.92 7.33 -0.14
CA VAL A 63 -2.51 8.63 -0.71
C VAL A 63 -2.95 8.69 -2.15
N LYS A 64 -3.66 9.76 -2.52
CA LYS A 64 -4.15 10.04 -3.87
C LYS A 64 -3.65 11.40 -4.35
N ALA A 65 -3.42 11.54 -5.65
CA ALA A 65 -3.17 12.85 -6.26
C ALA A 65 -4.50 13.54 -6.62
N ASP A 66 -4.52 14.87 -6.66
CA ASP A 66 -5.73 15.66 -7.00
C ASP A 66 -6.42 15.24 -8.32
N ASP A 67 -5.64 14.76 -9.27
CA ASP A 67 -6.06 14.42 -10.63
C ASP A 67 -6.30 12.92 -10.85
N SER A 68 -6.28 12.11 -9.78
CA SER A 68 -6.43 10.66 -9.86
C SER A 68 -7.16 10.09 -8.65
N ASP A 69 -8.16 9.24 -8.92
CA ASP A 69 -8.84 8.47 -7.88
C ASP A 69 -8.02 7.25 -7.42
N ASP A 70 -6.98 6.86 -8.16
CA ASP A 70 -6.17 5.69 -7.86
C ASP A 70 -5.14 5.98 -6.74
N PRO A 71 -5.09 5.15 -5.68
CA PRO A 71 -4.05 5.26 -4.66
C PRO A 71 -2.64 5.06 -5.22
N ILE A 72 -1.75 6.00 -4.92
CA ILE A 72 -0.32 5.90 -5.22
C ILE A 72 0.50 5.33 -4.05
N ALA A 73 -0.10 5.26 -2.86
CA ALA A 73 0.46 4.65 -1.67
C ALA A 73 -0.64 4.17 -0.72
N VAL A 74 -0.31 3.17 0.10
CA VAL A 74 -1.14 2.68 1.19
C VAL A 74 -0.28 2.37 2.41
N PHE A 75 -0.78 2.70 3.60
CA PHE A 75 -0.22 2.26 4.86
C PHE A 75 -1.33 1.77 5.78
N THR A 76 -1.26 0.52 6.26
CA THR A 76 -2.35 -0.11 7.02
C THR A 76 -1.82 -1.19 7.97
N ALA A 77 -2.64 -1.57 8.95
CA ALA A 77 -2.35 -2.62 9.93
C ALA A 77 -3.49 -3.64 9.99
N LEU A 78 -3.23 -4.87 9.56
CA LEU A 78 -4.24 -5.94 9.51
C LEU A 78 -4.04 -6.93 10.66
N ASN A 79 -5.10 -7.27 11.40
CA ASN A 79 -5.01 -8.27 12.47
C ASN A 79 -4.85 -9.69 11.87
N THR A 80 -3.70 -10.34 12.09
CA THR A 80 -3.41 -11.63 11.45
C THR A 80 -4.29 -12.76 11.97
N HIS A 81 -4.70 -12.68 13.24
CA HIS A 81 -5.58 -13.67 13.85
C HIS A 81 -7.03 -13.56 13.34
N ALA A 82 -7.56 -12.35 13.17
CA ALA A 82 -8.89 -12.10 12.61
C ALA A 82 -9.02 -12.63 11.18
N HIS A 83 -7.94 -12.52 10.40
CA HIS A 83 -7.89 -12.98 9.01
C HIS A 83 -7.27 -14.38 8.85
N ALA A 84 -7.01 -15.14 9.93
CA ALA A 84 -6.32 -16.44 9.84
C ALA A 84 -6.99 -17.48 8.91
N LYS A 85 -8.29 -17.31 8.64
CA LYS A 85 -9.06 -18.20 7.73
C LYS A 85 -9.11 -17.71 6.29
N SER A 86 -8.76 -16.45 6.01
CA SER A 86 -8.76 -15.90 4.65
C SER A 86 -7.66 -16.54 3.82
N GLU A 87 -7.87 -16.61 2.51
CA GLU A 87 -6.90 -17.23 1.61
C GLU A 87 -5.66 -16.33 1.47
N TRP A 88 -5.85 -15.02 1.31
CA TRP A 88 -4.76 -14.04 1.27
C TRP A 88 -3.80 -14.15 2.46
N MET A 89 -4.31 -14.36 3.68
CA MET A 89 -3.48 -14.41 4.89
C MET A 89 -2.70 -15.71 4.97
N LYS A 90 -3.31 -16.85 4.61
CA LYS A 90 -2.61 -18.14 4.56
C LYS A 90 -1.48 -18.12 3.53
N GLN A 91 -1.74 -17.57 2.35
CA GLN A 91 -0.75 -17.43 1.28
C GLN A 91 0.37 -16.49 1.70
N THR A 92 0.03 -15.34 2.31
CA THR A 92 1.02 -14.39 2.87
C THR A 92 1.90 -15.04 3.94
N ALA A 93 1.32 -15.77 4.89
CA ALA A 93 2.07 -16.46 5.93
C ALA A 93 3.01 -17.54 5.35
N THR A 94 2.53 -18.28 4.34
CA THR A 94 3.32 -19.30 3.63
C THR A 94 4.48 -18.67 2.87
N TRP A 95 4.23 -17.60 2.13
CA TRP A 95 5.24 -16.85 1.39
C TRP A 95 6.30 -16.28 2.33
N LEU A 96 5.89 -15.58 3.39
CA LEU A 96 6.81 -15.04 4.41
C LEU A 96 7.70 -16.13 5.04
N ALA A 97 7.12 -17.29 5.35
CA ALA A 97 7.87 -18.42 5.88
C ALA A 97 8.88 -19.00 4.87
N ALA A 98 8.55 -19.01 3.57
CA ALA A 98 9.45 -19.44 2.50
C ALA A 98 10.65 -18.51 2.32
N GLN A 99 10.48 -17.20 2.56
CA GLN A 99 11.58 -16.23 2.52
C GLN A 99 12.57 -16.41 3.70
N CYS A 100 12.16 -17.07 4.78
CA CYS A 100 13.00 -17.29 5.96
C CYS A 100 13.91 -18.52 5.79
N LYS A 101 15.18 -18.27 5.46
CA LYS A 101 16.22 -19.31 5.31
C LYS A 101 16.60 -19.97 6.65
N ASP A 102 16.54 -19.22 7.75
CA ASP A 102 16.88 -19.70 9.09
C ASP A 102 15.68 -20.40 9.76
N GLY A 103 15.87 -21.62 10.23
CA GLY A 103 14.82 -22.47 10.81
C GLY A 103 14.21 -21.89 12.09
N PRO A 104 15.01 -21.54 13.11
CA PRO A 104 14.58 -20.77 14.27
C PRO A 104 13.76 -19.51 13.94
N VAL A 105 14.23 -18.66 13.02
CA VAL A 105 13.53 -17.42 12.63
C VAL A 105 12.19 -17.75 11.97
N ARG A 106 12.17 -18.72 11.05
CA ARG A 106 10.93 -19.17 10.41
C ARG A 106 9.90 -19.65 11.43
N LYS A 107 10.34 -20.42 12.43
CA LYS A 107 9.47 -20.88 13.52
C LYS A 107 8.91 -19.71 14.34
N GLN A 108 9.77 -18.76 14.75
CA GLN A 108 9.36 -17.56 15.48
C GLN A 108 8.34 -16.73 14.70
N LEU A 109 8.55 -16.57 13.38
CA LEU A 109 7.63 -15.85 12.51
C LEU A 109 6.27 -16.54 12.43
N SER A 110 6.23 -17.86 12.23
CA SER A 110 4.97 -18.61 12.20
C SER A 110 4.21 -18.53 13.53
N GLU A 111 4.91 -18.60 14.65
CA GLU A 111 4.33 -18.43 15.99
C GLU A 111 3.77 -17.01 16.16
N ALA A 112 4.52 -15.99 15.75
CA ALA A 112 4.09 -14.59 15.81
C ALA A 112 2.85 -14.34 14.95
N LEU A 113 2.83 -14.79 13.69
CA LEU A 113 1.67 -14.62 12.79
C LEU A 113 0.40 -15.30 13.33
N SER A 114 0.55 -16.36 14.12
CA SER A 114 -0.56 -17.09 14.73
C SER A 114 -1.02 -16.53 16.07
N ALA A 115 -0.28 -15.58 16.66
CA ALA A 115 -0.60 -15.04 17.97
C ALA A 115 -1.82 -14.07 17.91
N PRO A 116 -2.71 -14.07 18.92
CA PRO A 116 -3.94 -13.26 18.91
C PRO A 116 -3.75 -11.74 18.80
N SER A 117 -2.60 -11.23 19.24
CA SER A 117 -2.30 -9.78 19.30
C SER A 117 -1.28 -9.34 18.25
N THR A 118 -1.25 -10.01 17.10
CA THR A 118 -0.34 -9.69 16.00
C THR A 118 -1.03 -8.89 14.91
N GLY A 119 -0.41 -7.77 14.54
CA GLY A 119 -0.78 -6.96 13.38
C GLY A 119 0.26 -7.10 12.27
N LEU A 120 -0.20 -7.30 11.04
CA LEU A 120 0.60 -7.19 9.83
C LEU A 120 0.58 -5.73 9.37
N LEU A 121 1.71 -5.04 9.53
CA LEU A 121 1.90 -3.71 8.96
C LEU A 121 2.21 -3.85 7.47
N LEU A 122 1.40 -3.21 6.63
CA LEU A 122 1.58 -3.17 5.19
C LEU A 122 1.82 -1.72 4.77
N ASN A 123 2.98 -1.43 4.19
CA ASN A 123 3.32 -0.14 3.61
C ASN A 123 3.79 -0.35 2.16
N GLU A 124 3.03 0.16 1.20
CA GLU A 124 3.37 0.07 -0.21
C GLU A 124 3.17 1.40 -0.93
N ARG A 125 4.02 1.70 -1.91
CA ARG A 125 3.91 2.93 -2.72
C ARG A 125 4.52 2.75 -4.10
N LEU A 126 4.02 3.51 -5.06
CA LEU A 126 4.67 3.61 -6.37
C LEU A 126 6.10 4.14 -6.24
N ILE A 127 7.00 3.68 -7.11
CA ILE A 127 8.41 4.08 -7.11
C ILE A 127 8.61 5.59 -7.36
N ASN A 128 7.68 6.22 -8.05
CA ASN A 128 7.67 7.67 -8.33
C ASN A 128 7.00 8.51 -7.23
N CYS A 129 6.50 7.87 -6.15
CA CYS A 129 5.89 8.56 -5.02
C CYS A 129 6.91 9.48 -4.31
N PRO A 130 6.63 10.78 -4.14
CA PRO A 130 7.57 11.72 -3.52
C PRO A 130 8.03 11.28 -2.12
N PRO A 131 9.34 11.26 -1.82
CA PRO A 131 9.85 10.84 -0.51
C PRO A 131 9.29 11.64 0.69
N LYS A 132 8.87 12.89 0.45
CA LYS A 132 8.29 13.77 1.46
C LYS A 132 6.93 13.29 2.00
N LEU A 133 6.28 12.34 1.32
CA LEU A 133 5.02 11.74 1.77
C LEU A 133 5.22 10.63 2.81
N ALA A 134 6.43 10.09 2.95
CA ALA A 134 6.69 8.99 3.89
C ALA A 134 6.54 9.40 5.38
N PRO A 135 7.10 10.54 5.86
CA PRO A 135 6.92 10.94 7.26
C PRO A 135 5.46 11.15 7.69
N PRO A 136 4.58 11.84 6.92
CA PRO A 136 3.17 11.97 7.30
C PRO A 136 2.42 10.63 7.25
N LEU A 137 2.71 9.76 6.27
CA LEU A 137 2.10 8.41 6.20
C LEU A 137 2.31 7.62 7.49
N VAL A 138 3.56 7.57 7.97
CA VAL A 138 3.89 6.80 9.19
C VAL A 138 3.21 7.36 10.45
N ARG A 139 2.87 8.65 10.48
CA ARG A 139 2.22 9.29 11.63
C ARG A 139 0.70 9.12 11.66
N MET A 140 0.10 8.69 10.55
CA MET A 140 -1.36 8.56 10.41
C MET A 140 -1.89 7.19 10.81
N LEU A 141 -1.00 6.23 11.08
CA LEU A 141 -1.31 4.91 11.65
C LEU A 141 -1.03 4.90 13.15
#